data_AF-A0A9E0STF1-F1
#
_entry.id   AF-A0A9E0STF1-F1
#
_cell.length_a   1.000
_cell.length_b   1.000
_cell.length_c   1.000
_cell.angle_alpha   90.00
_cell.angle_beta   90.00
_cell.angle_gamma   90.00
#
_symmetry.space_group_name_H-M   'P 1'
#
loop_
_entity.id
_entity.type
_entity.pdbx_description
1 polymer ?
#
loop_
_entity_poly.entity_id
_entity_poly.type
_entity_poly.pdbx_seq_one_letter_code
_entity_poly.pdbx_strand_id
1 'polypeptide(L)' 'MVSDGGDIRESPSAFLYVYVEDTDATYQRAIEAGARVVEPPADMPYGDRRATVQDAWGNTWQVATRRRP' A
#
# COMPACT_ATOMS: atom_id res chain seq x y z
N MET A 1 17.54 3.86 -17.46
CA MET A 1 17.42 5.31 -17.76
C MET A 1 16.48 5.88 -16.71
N VAL A 2 16.93 6.82 -15.89
CA VAL A 2 16.08 7.62 -14.99
C VAL A 2 16.16 9.03 -15.53
N SER A 3 15.01 9.61 -15.90
CA SER A 3 14.94 11.01 -16.33
C SER A 3 14.86 11.89 -15.10
N ASP A 4 15.57 13.02 -15.12
CA ASP A 4 15.34 14.09 -14.16
C ASP A 4 13.91 14.62 -14.34
N GLY A 5 13.15 14.64 -13.25
CA GLY A 5 11.75 15.04 -13.23
C GLY A 5 11.65 16.52 -12.88
N GLY A 6 11.99 17.41 -13.82
CA GLY A 6 11.74 18.84 -13.62
C GLY A 6 10.25 19.14 -13.39
N ASP A 7 9.95 20.30 -12.79
CA ASP A 7 8.62 20.83 -12.39
C ASP A 7 7.62 21.07 -13.55
N ILE A 8 7.66 20.27 -14.62
CA ILE A 8 6.78 20.40 -15.78
C ILE A 8 5.39 19.81 -15.53
N ARG A 9 5.24 18.90 -14.55
CA ARG A 9 3.98 18.23 -14.22
C ARG A 9 3.95 17.81 -12.75
N GLU A 10 2.83 18.02 -12.07
CA GLU A 10 2.59 17.41 -10.75
C GLU A 10 2.68 15.88 -10.85
N SER A 11 3.34 15.24 -9.86
CA SER A 11 3.40 13.78 -9.79
C SER A 11 2.01 13.24 -9.44
N PRO A 12 1.35 12.46 -10.32
CA PRO A 12 0.03 11.93 -10.00
C PRO A 12 0.13 10.86 -8.92
N SER A 13 -0.77 10.89 -7.95
CA SER A 13 -0.89 9.82 -6.96
C SER A 13 -1.30 8.51 -7.63
N ALA A 14 -0.59 7.43 -7.35
CA ALA A 14 -0.95 6.10 -7.83
C ALA A 14 -1.86 5.36 -6.83
N PHE A 15 -2.62 4.38 -7.34
CA PHE A 15 -3.28 3.36 -6.54
C PHE A 15 -2.76 2.00 -6.95
N LEU A 16 -2.15 1.27 -6.01
CA LEU A 16 -1.60 -0.05 -6.25
C LEU A 16 -2.30 -1.08 -5.38
N TYR A 17 -2.66 -2.21 -5.98
CA TYR A 17 -3.06 -3.41 -5.26
C TYR A 17 -2.03 -4.50 -5.46
N VAL A 18 -1.28 -4.83 -4.40
CA VAL A 18 -0.18 -5.79 -4.45
C VAL A 18 -0.38 -6.91 -3.43
N TYR A 19 0.00 -8.12 -3.84
CA TYR A 19 0.07 -9.26 -2.93
C TYR A 19 1.43 -9.33 -2.26
N VAL A 20 1.42 -9.59 -0.95
CA VAL A 20 2.59 -9.75 -0.10
C VAL A 20 2.47 -11.02 0.71
N GLU A 21 3.59 -11.51 1.22
CA GLU A 21 3.62 -12.70 2.07
C GLU A 21 2.90 -12.50 3.41
N ASP A 22 2.98 -11.28 3.96
CA ASP A 22 2.33 -10.93 5.23
C ASP A 22 1.82 -9.47 5.18
N THR A 23 0.50 -9.33 5.11
CA THR A 23 -0.22 -8.04 5.16
C THR A 23 0.00 -7.28 6.45
N ASP A 24 -0.02 -7.95 7.60
CA ASP A 24 0.08 -7.29 8.91
C ASP A 24 1.49 -6.73 9.11
N ALA A 25 2.52 -7.52 8.78
CA ALA A 25 3.91 -7.07 8.82
C ALA A 25 4.19 -5.95 7.82
N THR A 26 3.66 -6.04 6.59
CA THR A 26 3.83 -4.99 5.57
C THR A 26 3.13 -3.71 5.99
N TYR A 27 1.92 -3.81 6.54
CA TYR A 27 1.17 -2.68 7.08
C TYR A 27 1.94 -1.98 8.20
N GLN A 28 2.47 -2.73 9.19
CA GLN A 28 3.23 -2.13 10.29
C GLN A 28 4.46 -1.38 9.80
N ARG A 29 5.24 -1.97 8.88
CA ARG A 29 6.39 -1.30 8.27
C ARG A 29 5.99 0.00 7.56
N ALA A 30 4.85 0.01 6.89
CA ALA A 30 4.37 1.23 6.24
C ALA A 30 4.04 2.33 7.26
N ILE A 31 3.39 1.98 8.38
CA ILE A 31 3.10 2.95 9.44
C ILE A 31 4.38 3.46 10.12
N GLU A 32 5.33 2.58 10.40
CA GLU A 32 6.66 2.96 10.93
C GLU A 32 7.43 3.89 9.98
N ALA A 33 7.23 3.72 8.67
CA ALA A 33 7.78 4.60 7.63
C ALA A 33 7.01 5.92 7.44
N GLY A 34 5.95 6.16 8.23
CA GLY A 34 5.16 7.40 8.19
C GLY A 34 3.96 7.37 7.23
N ALA A 35 3.56 6.20 6.74
CA ALA A 35 2.33 6.09 5.95
C ALA A 35 1.09 6.35 6.83
N ARG A 36 0.08 6.97 6.24
CA ARG A 36 -1.23 7.18 6.86
C ARG A 36 -2.10 5.95 6.70
N VAL A 37 -2.76 5.53 7.79
CA VAL A 37 -3.79 4.48 7.74
C VAL A 37 -4.99 4.94 6.92
N VAL A 38 -5.38 4.16 5.91
CA VAL A 38 -6.64 4.35 5.17
C VAL A 38 -7.64 3.29 5.62
N GLU A 39 -7.25 2.02 5.63
CA GLU A 39 -8.02 0.90 6.16
C GLU A 39 -7.06 -0.03 6.94
N PRO A 40 -7.32 -0.29 8.23
CA PRO A 40 -6.50 -1.22 8.99
C PRO A 40 -6.64 -2.65 8.44
N PRO A 41 -5.67 -3.53 8.71
CA PRO A 41 -5.74 -4.92 8.30
C PRO A 41 -7.04 -5.62 8.73
N ALA A 42 -7.80 -6.15 7.78
CA ALA A 42 -9.04 -6.91 7.99
C ALA A 42 -9.06 -8.23 7.17
N ASP A 43 -9.73 -9.26 7.70
CA ASP A 43 -10.01 -10.49 6.95
C ASP A 43 -11.20 -10.27 6.03
N MET A 44 -11.03 -10.65 4.76
CA MET A 44 -12.00 -10.41 3.71
C MET A 44 -12.85 -11.67 3.45
N PRO A 45 -14.14 -11.53 3.08
CA PRO A 45 -15.02 -12.68 2.80
C PRO A 45 -14.51 -13.63 1.70
N TYR A 46 -13.63 -13.13 0.84
CA TYR A 46 -13.02 -13.87 -0.27
C TYR A 46 -11.67 -14.52 0.10
N GLY A 47 -11.31 -14.56 1.38
CA GLY A 47 -10.17 -15.32 1.91
C GLY A 47 -8.83 -14.58 1.94
N ASP A 48 -8.82 -13.27 1.71
CA ASP A 48 -7.60 -12.46 1.83
C ASP A 48 -7.53 -11.77 3.20
N ARG A 49 -6.32 -11.62 3.73
CA ARG A 49 -6.00 -10.62 4.74
C ARG A 49 -5.55 -9.35 4.01
N ARG A 50 -6.26 -8.22 4.14
CA ARG A 50 -6.00 -7.00 3.36
C ARG A 50 -5.93 -5.74 4.23
N ALA A 51 -5.08 -4.80 3.85
CA ALA A 51 -4.97 -3.46 4.46
C ALA A 51 -4.75 -2.38 3.38
N THR A 52 -5.06 -1.12 3.71
CA THR A 52 -4.82 0.03 2.82
C THR A 52 -4.12 1.16 3.57
N VAL A 53 -3.03 1.69 3.00
CA VAL A 53 -2.26 2.84 3.54
C VAL A 53 -1.97 3.86 2.44
N GLN A 54 -1.71 5.11 2.82
CA GLN A 54 -1.25 6.16 1.91
C GLN A 54 0.16 6.62 2.29
N ASP A 55 1.10 6.64 1.35
CA ASP A 55 2.47 7.09 1.60
C ASP A 55 2.62 8.62 1.60
N ALA A 56 3.82 9.10 1.92
CA ALA A 56 4.13 10.53 2.01
C ALA A 56 4.01 11.31 0.68
N TRP A 57 3.99 10.61 -0.46
CA TRP A 57 3.83 11.19 -1.80
C TRP A 57 2.38 11.10 -2.31
N GLY A 58 1.47 10.62 -1.46
CA GLY A 58 0.04 10.52 -1.77
C GLY A 58 -0.36 9.23 -2.47
N ASN A 59 0.56 8.28 -2.72
CA ASN A 59 0.18 7.01 -3.34
C ASN A 59 -0.58 6.14 -2.34
N THR A 60 -1.62 5.48 -2.82
CA THR A 60 -2.42 4.54 -2.05
C THR A 60 -1.96 3.12 -2.33
N TRP A 61 -1.60 2.41 -1.27
CA TRP A 61 -1.14 1.03 -1.29
C TRP A 61 -2.18 0.15 -0.62
N GLN A 62 -2.80 -0.70 -1.40
CA GLN A 62 -3.60 -1.81 -0.93
C GLN A 62 -2.72 -3.06 -0.94
N VAL A 63 -2.52 -3.66 0.22
CA VAL A 63 -1.68 -4.84 0.39
C VAL A 63 -2.54 -6.01 0.85
N ALA A 64 -2.36 -7.18 0.24
CA ALA A 64 -3.09 -8.38 0.64
C ALA A 64 -2.22 -9.63 0.68
N THR A 65 -2.62 -10.59 1.50
CA THR A 65 -2.08 -11.94 1.57
C THR A 65 -3.25 -12.88 1.41
N ARG A 66 -3.17 -13.80 0.44
CA ARG A 66 -4.13 -14.89 0.33
C ARG A 66 -3.95 -15.83 1.51
N ARG A 67 -4.97 -15.93 2.37
CA ARG A 67 -4.98 -16.98 3.40
C ARG A 67 -5.29 -18.30 2.70
N ARG A 68 -4.42 -19.28 2.90
CA ARG A 68 -4.71 -20.64 2.44
C ARG A 68 -5.88 -21.19 3.27
N PRO A 69 -6.78 -21.96 2.65
CA PRO A 69 -7.86 -22.63 3.37
C PRO A 69 -7.32 -23.60 4.42
#